data_AF-A0A9P9FVC5-F1
#
_entry.id   AF-A0A9P9FVC5-F1
#
_cell.length_a   1.000
_cell.length_b   1.000
_cell.length_c   1.000
_cell.angle_alpha   90.00
_cell.angle_beta   90.00
_cell.angle_gamma   90.00
#
_symmetry.space_group_name_H-M   'P 1'
#
loop_
_entity.id
_entity.type
_entity.pdbx_description
1 polymer ?
#
loop_
_entity_poly.entity_id
_entity_poly.type
_entity_poly.pdbx_seq_one_letter_code
_entity_poly.pdbx_strand_id
1 'polypeptide(L)'
;MEDVGITTWIAHGSLLAWHWNERIFPWEWDLDVHVHLRVLQELVSCCNGSVYKYGIEGKYLLDVNAFVWERDGNVDPANRIDARWIDLATGLYVDITAMEETDDAEGEGLLAAKDGHRYRKKDVLPLGAARFDGVEVLVPRNVTVVLENEYGREALVRRVFRGFRFHEDLREWEAITSDMTSR
;
A
#
# COMPACT_ATOMS: atom_id res chain seq x y z
N MET A 1 3.91 -6.24 -11.91
CA MET A 1 5.30 -6.54 -11.49
C MET A 1 5.58 -8.05 -11.50
N GLU A 2 4.54 -8.90 -11.48
CA GLU A 2 4.65 -10.35 -11.61
C GLU A 2 5.36 -10.81 -12.90
N ASP A 3 5.10 -10.19 -14.06
CA ASP A 3 5.73 -10.53 -15.34
C ASP A 3 7.28 -10.49 -15.32
N VAL A 4 7.85 -9.74 -14.37
CA VAL A 4 9.31 -9.61 -14.18
C VAL A 4 9.79 -10.34 -12.92
N GLY A 5 8.97 -11.22 -12.36
CA GLY A 5 9.30 -12.06 -11.19
C GLY A 5 9.33 -11.32 -9.86
N ILE A 6 8.79 -10.10 -9.81
CA ILE A 6 8.79 -9.28 -8.61
C ILE A 6 7.52 -9.54 -7.80
N THR A 7 7.72 -10.02 -6.56
CA THR A 7 6.63 -10.19 -5.58
C THR A 7 6.30 -8.85 -4.92
N THR A 8 5.03 -8.45 -5.01
CA THR A 8 4.46 -7.26 -4.37
C THR A 8 3.16 -7.60 -3.68
N TRP A 9 2.86 -6.97 -2.54
CA TRP A 9 1.57 -7.10 -1.86
C TRP A 9 1.03 -5.73 -1.47
N ILE A 10 -0.29 -5.60 -1.39
CA ILE A 10 -0.93 -4.35 -0.98
C ILE A 10 -0.68 -4.08 0.50
N ALA A 11 -0.48 -2.81 0.85
CA ALA A 11 -0.13 -2.36 2.19
C ALA A 11 -0.98 -1.15 2.59
N HIS A 12 -0.81 -0.66 3.84
CA HIS A 12 -1.33 0.64 4.29
C HIS A 12 -2.79 0.90 3.89
N GLY A 13 -3.05 2.02 3.17
CA GLY A 13 -4.38 2.43 2.76
C GLY A 13 -5.04 1.42 1.84
N SER A 14 -4.29 0.85 0.88
CA SER A 14 -4.79 -0.20 -0.01
C SER A 14 -5.24 -1.45 0.74
N LEU A 15 -4.45 -1.91 1.72
CA LEU A 15 -4.79 -3.09 2.52
C LEU A 15 -5.98 -2.84 3.44
N LEU A 16 -6.09 -1.61 3.99
CA LEU A 16 -7.23 -1.20 4.78
C LEU A 16 -8.51 -1.12 3.93
N ALA A 17 -8.41 -0.58 2.72
CA ALA A 17 -9.51 -0.54 1.76
C ALA A 17 -9.94 -1.96 1.37
N TRP A 18 -8.98 -2.84 1.16
CA TRP A 18 -9.22 -4.26 0.92
C TRP A 18 -10.02 -4.91 2.06
N HIS A 19 -9.65 -4.65 3.31
CA HIS A 19 -10.33 -5.20 4.48
C HIS A 19 -11.82 -4.84 4.55
N TRP A 20 -12.19 -3.62 4.17
CA TRP A 20 -13.59 -3.16 4.24
C TRP A 20 -14.47 -3.79 3.15
N ASN A 21 -14.06 -3.66 1.89
CA ASN A 21 -14.89 -4.11 0.79
C ASN A 21 -14.13 -4.49 -0.48
N GLU A 22 -12.81 -4.76 -0.39
CA GLU A 22 -12.01 -5.18 -1.53
C GLU A 22 -11.95 -4.13 -2.65
N ARG A 23 -12.21 -2.85 -2.35
CA ARG A 23 -12.21 -1.75 -3.33
C ARG A 23 -11.45 -0.55 -2.80
N ILE A 24 -10.94 0.27 -3.73
CA ILE A 24 -10.30 1.54 -3.40
C ILE A 24 -11.31 2.42 -2.67
N PHE A 25 -10.89 3.07 -1.58
CA PHE A 25 -11.74 4.04 -0.91
C PHE A 25 -12.06 5.20 -1.86
N PRO A 26 -13.30 5.73 -1.84
CA PRO A 26 -13.73 6.78 -2.78
C PRO A 26 -13.04 8.14 -2.58
N TRP A 27 -12.19 8.29 -1.56
CA TRP A 27 -11.42 9.49 -1.28
C TRP A 27 -9.90 9.33 -1.45
N GLU A 28 -9.43 8.14 -1.85
CA GLU A 28 -8.00 7.88 -2.07
C GLU A 28 -7.57 8.23 -3.48
N TRP A 29 -6.32 8.68 -3.63
CA TRP A 29 -5.72 9.10 -4.90
C TRP A 29 -4.49 8.29 -5.28
N ASP A 30 -4.10 7.37 -4.41
CA ASP A 30 -2.95 6.50 -4.55
C ASP A 30 -3.26 5.09 -4.05
N LEU A 31 -2.34 4.19 -4.36
CA LEU A 31 -2.31 2.83 -3.86
C LEU A 31 -0.96 2.56 -3.21
N ASP A 32 -0.96 1.94 -2.04
CA ASP A 32 0.25 1.50 -1.38
C ASP A 32 0.55 0.02 -1.64
N VAL A 33 1.81 -0.29 -1.96
CA VAL A 33 2.34 -1.65 -2.00
C VAL A 33 3.67 -1.76 -1.27
N HIS A 34 3.93 -2.96 -0.78
CA HIS A 34 5.25 -3.35 -0.30
C HIS A 34 5.97 -4.24 -1.30
N VAL A 35 7.30 -4.11 -1.29
CA VAL A 35 8.25 -5.00 -1.96
C VAL A 35 9.33 -5.41 -0.97
N HIS A 36 10.05 -6.49 -1.22
CA HIS A 36 11.30 -6.74 -0.50
C HIS A 36 12.37 -5.71 -0.89
N LEU A 37 13.20 -5.26 0.06
CA LEU A 37 14.27 -4.29 -0.21
C LEU A 37 15.21 -4.72 -1.35
N ARG A 38 15.53 -6.02 -1.45
CA ARG A 38 16.33 -6.57 -2.55
C ARG A 38 15.75 -6.24 -3.93
N VAL A 39 14.43 -6.34 -4.08
CA VAL A 39 13.73 -6.01 -5.33
C VAL A 39 13.93 -4.54 -5.66
N LEU A 40 13.77 -3.66 -4.67
CA LEU A 40 13.93 -2.23 -4.87
C LEU A 40 15.37 -1.89 -5.30
N GLN A 41 16.38 -2.56 -4.74
CA GLN A 41 17.79 -2.38 -5.16
C GLN A 41 18.00 -2.71 -6.65
N GLU A 42 17.31 -3.72 -7.16
CA GLU A 42 17.34 -4.10 -8.58
C GLU A 42 16.62 -3.04 -9.42
N LEU A 43 15.43 -2.58 -8.99
CA LEU A 43 14.65 -1.54 -9.67
C LEU A 43 15.42 -0.22 -9.80
N VAL A 44 16.10 0.22 -8.74
CA VAL A 44 16.97 1.41 -8.75
C VAL A 44 18.03 1.30 -9.85
N SER A 45 18.67 0.13 -9.94
CA SER A 45 19.83 -0.08 -10.82
C SER A 45 19.46 -0.24 -12.29
N CYS A 46 18.33 -0.88 -12.58
CA CYS A 46 17.94 -1.18 -13.97
C CYS A 46 16.97 -0.18 -14.57
N CYS A 47 16.10 0.42 -13.74
CA CYS A 47 14.78 0.80 -14.21
C CYS A 47 14.33 2.17 -13.69
N ASN A 48 15.07 2.83 -12.80
CA ASN A 48 14.72 4.18 -12.34
C ASN A 48 14.63 5.16 -13.52
N GLY A 49 13.56 5.94 -13.58
CA GLY A 49 13.27 6.88 -14.65
C GLY A 49 12.76 6.24 -15.95
N SER A 50 12.57 4.91 -15.97
CA SER A 50 12.02 4.22 -17.13
C SER A 50 10.50 4.39 -17.25
N VAL A 51 9.98 4.32 -18.48
CA VAL A 51 8.54 4.33 -18.75
C VAL A 51 8.11 2.95 -19.22
N TYR A 52 7.28 2.30 -18.42
CA TYR A 52 6.61 1.06 -18.79
C TYR A 52 5.36 1.37 -19.63
N LYS A 53 5.18 0.63 -20.72
CA LYS A 53 4.02 0.75 -21.61
C LYS A 53 3.10 -0.45 -21.41
N TYR A 54 1.84 -0.18 -21.11
CA TYR A 54 0.82 -1.21 -20.93
C TYR A 54 -0.35 -0.95 -21.88
N GLY A 55 -0.67 -1.95 -22.71
CA GLY A 55 -1.65 -1.78 -23.78
C GLY A 55 -1.22 -0.72 -24.80
N ILE A 56 -2.20 0.01 -25.36
CA ILE A 56 -1.96 1.00 -26.43
C ILE A 56 -1.61 2.37 -25.85
N GLU A 57 -2.28 2.79 -24.78
CA GLU A 57 -2.19 4.16 -24.26
C GLU A 57 -1.50 4.27 -22.89
N GLY A 58 -1.48 3.19 -22.10
CA GLY A 58 -0.95 3.21 -20.73
C GLY A 58 0.56 3.45 -20.71
N LYS A 59 0.98 4.50 -19.99
CA LYS A 59 2.39 4.85 -19.79
C LYS A 59 2.61 5.16 -18.33
N TYR A 60 3.49 4.38 -17.71
CA TYR A 60 3.76 4.46 -16.28
C TYR A 60 5.23 4.74 -16.06
N LEU A 61 5.56 5.85 -15.40
CA LEU A 61 6.92 6.20 -15.01
C LEU A 61 7.26 5.48 -13.70
N LEU A 62 8.40 4.79 -13.67
CA LEU A 62 9.02 4.35 -12.42
C LEU A 62 9.93 5.47 -11.90
N ASP A 63 9.53 6.11 -10.81
CA ASP A 63 10.31 7.14 -10.13
C ASP A 63 10.81 6.62 -8.79
N VAL A 64 12.13 6.46 -8.64
CA VAL A 64 12.74 5.98 -7.39
C VAL A 64 13.35 7.14 -6.62
N ASN A 65 12.99 7.24 -5.34
CA ASN A 65 13.42 8.30 -4.44
C ASN A 65 14.96 8.35 -4.34
N ALA A 66 15.55 9.55 -4.47
CA ALA A 66 16.99 9.76 -4.37
C ALA A 66 17.58 9.30 -3.02
N PHE A 67 16.77 9.30 -1.94
CA PHE A 67 17.15 8.89 -0.60
C PHE A 67 16.68 7.46 -0.25
N VAL A 68 16.56 6.59 -1.27
CA VAL A 68 16.19 5.18 -1.10
C VAL A 68 17.11 4.40 -0.15
N TRP A 69 18.38 4.81 -0.05
CA TRP A 69 19.38 4.16 0.80
C TRP A 69 19.33 4.61 2.26
N GLU A 70 18.70 5.75 2.55
CA GLU A 70 18.37 6.15 3.92
C GLU A 70 17.13 5.38 4.35
N ARG A 71 17.30 4.53 5.38
CA ARG A 71 16.26 3.62 5.86
C ARG A 71 15.57 4.13 7.14
N ASP A 72 16.05 5.23 7.73
CA ASP A 72 15.34 5.89 8.83
C ASP A 72 14.51 7.09 8.32
N GLY A 73 13.30 6.80 7.83
CA GLY A 73 12.32 7.82 7.41
C GLY A 73 11.66 8.57 8.57
N ASN A 74 12.07 8.34 9.83
CA ASN A 74 11.69 9.21 10.95
C ASN A 74 12.59 10.45 11.04
N VAL A 75 13.78 10.41 10.44
CA VAL A 75 14.68 11.57 10.34
C VAL A 75 14.08 12.62 9.41
N ASP A 76 13.50 12.18 8.29
CA ASP A 76 12.80 13.03 7.33
C ASP A 76 11.45 12.40 6.92
N PRO A 77 10.32 12.93 7.42
CA PRO A 77 8.99 12.47 7.04
C PRO A 77 8.68 12.58 5.54
N ALA A 78 9.39 13.42 4.79
CA ALA A 78 9.27 13.49 3.33
C ALA A 78 9.93 12.30 2.63
N ASN A 79 10.78 11.55 3.34
CA ASN A 79 11.48 10.37 2.84
C ASN A 79 10.89 9.08 3.43
N ARG A 80 9.57 8.88 3.32
CA ARG A 80 8.91 7.63 3.73
C ARG A 80 8.64 6.68 2.57
N ILE A 81 8.47 7.22 1.37
CA ILE A 81 8.18 6.47 0.15
C ILE A 81 9.47 6.21 -0.61
N ASP A 82 9.66 4.96 -1.03
CA ASP A 82 10.87 4.53 -1.70
C ASP A 82 10.82 4.71 -3.21
N ALA A 83 9.69 4.41 -3.83
CA ALA A 83 9.49 4.58 -5.26
C ALA A 83 8.01 4.75 -5.59
N ARG A 84 7.72 5.16 -6.83
CA ARG A 84 6.37 5.30 -7.37
C ARG A 84 6.27 4.72 -8.76
N TRP A 85 5.15 4.07 -9.04
CA TRP A 85 4.63 3.99 -10.40
C TRP A 85 3.67 5.14 -10.62
N ILE A 86 3.92 6.00 -11.60
CA ILE A 86 3.10 7.19 -11.88
C ILE A 86 2.46 7.02 -13.25
N ASP A 87 1.13 7.03 -13.32
CA ASP A 87 0.40 7.13 -14.58
C ASP A 87 0.62 8.52 -15.20
N LEU A 88 1.27 8.55 -16.36
CA LEU A 88 1.60 9.78 -17.05
C LEU A 88 0.38 10.47 -17.70
N ALA A 89 -0.76 9.80 -17.81
CA ALA A 89 -1.98 10.40 -18.32
C ALA A 89 -2.75 11.18 -17.25
N THR A 90 -2.81 10.64 -16.02
CA THR A 90 -3.66 11.17 -14.94
C THR A 90 -2.89 11.79 -13.78
N GLY A 91 -1.63 11.40 -13.59
CA GLY A 91 -0.81 11.75 -12.43
C GLY A 91 -1.11 10.91 -11.18
N LEU A 92 -2.04 9.95 -11.24
CA LEU A 92 -2.28 8.99 -10.16
C LEU A 92 -1.07 8.05 -10.02
N TYR A 93 -0.86 7.51 -8.82
CA TYR A 93 0.35 6.74 -8.54
C TYR A 93 0.15 5.57 -7.59
N VAL A 94 1.08 4.62 -7.65
CA VAL A 94 1.24 3.53 -6.68
C VAL A 94 2.52 3.78 -5.91
N ASP A 95 2.41 4.03 -4.60
CA ASP A 95 3.51 4.17 -3.67
C ASP A 95 4.11 2.79 -3.35
N ILE A 96 5.42 2.69 -3.46
CA ILE A 96 6.21 1.51 -3.15
C ILE A 96 7.04 1.80 -1.90
N THR A 97 6.86 1.00 -0.86
CA THR A 97 7.69 1.02 0.34
C THR A 97 8.42 -0.31 0.47
N ALA A 98 9.75 -0.28 0.59
CA ALA A 98 10.53 -1.51 0.72
C ALA A 98 10.60 -2.01 2.17
N MET A 99 10.46 -3.33 2.29
CA MET A 99 10.59 -4.09 3.52
C MET A 99 11.96 -4.74 3.63
N GLU A 100 12.68 -4.42 4.70
CA GLU A 100 13.93 -5.04 5.08
C GLU A 100 13.71 -6.12 6.14
N GLU A 101 14.35 -7.28 5.98
CA GLU A 101 14.38 -8.29 7.04
C GLU A 101 15.38 -7.88 8.12
N THR A 102 14.93 -7.85 9.37
CA THR A 102 15.79 -7.58 10.52
C THR A 102 15.54 -8.63 11.61
N ASP A 103 16.55 -8.95 12.39
CA ASP A 103 16.37 -9.82 13.57
C ASP A 103 15.65 -9.06 14.70
N ASP A 104 14.78 -9.75 15.43
CA ASP A 104 14.30 -9.32 16.74
C ASP A 104 15.02 -10.05 17.87
N ALA A 105 14.86 -9.57 19.10
CA ALA A 105 15.43 -10.18 20.30
C ALA A 105 14.96 -11.64 20.52
N GLU A 106 13.84 -12.02 19.91
CA GLU A 106 13.20 -13.32 20.03
C GLU A 106 13.62 -14.29 18.90
N GLY A 107 14.31 -13.81 17.85
CA GLY A 107 14.75 -14.60 16.70
C GLY A 107 13.62 -15.05 15.77
N GLU A 108 12.44 -14.45 15.85
CA GLU A 108 11.29 -14.72 14.97
C GLU A 108 11.36 -13.93 13.66
N GLY A 109 12.18 -12.88 13.62
CA GLY A 109 12.42 -12.04 12.44
C GLY A 109 11.31 -11.02 12.20
N LEU A 110 11.71 -9.82 11.82
CA LEU A 110 10.84 -8.70 11.50
C LEU A 110 10.99 -8.30 10.04
N LEU A 111 9.93 -7.72 9.51
CA LEU A 111 9.97 -6.91 8.31
C LEU A 111 9.79 -5.45 8.74
N ALA A 112 10.78 -4.63 8.45
CA ALA A 112 10.78 -3.20 8.76
C ALA A 112 10.70 -2.37 7.48
N ALA A 113 9.80 -1.38 7.47
CA ALA A 113 9.74 -0.33 6.46
C ALA A 113 10.46 0.93 6.97
N LYS A 114 10.93 1.76 6.03
CA LYS A 114 11.60 3.02 6.40
C LYS A 114 10.67 4.06 7.02
N ASP A 115 9.37 3.92 6.82
CA ASP A 115 8.35 4.80 7.38
C ASP A 115 8.10 4.56 8.88
N GLY A 116 8.85 3.63 9.49
CA GLY A 116 8.80 3.29 10.91
C GLY A 116 7.96 2.05 11.22
N HIS A 117 7.20 1.52 10.26
CA HIS A 117 6.39 0.33 10.51
C HIS A 117 7.25 -0.93 10.60
N ARG A 118 6.88 -1.80 11.53
CA ARG A 118 7.53 -3.09 11.80
C ARG A 118 6.48 -4.16 11.98
N TYR A 119 6.66 -5.27 11.25
CA TYR A 119 5.76 -6.41 11.30
C TYR A 119 6.54 -7.66 11.65
N ARG A 120 5.92 -8.57 12.39
CA ARG A 120 6.51 -9.90 12.57
C ARG A 120 6.44 -10.64 11.25
N LYS A 121 7.52 -11.31 10.88
CA LYS A 121 7.59 -12.05 9.62
C LYS A 121 6.47 -13.09 9.49
N LYS A 122 6.08 -13.73 10.59
CA LYS A 122 4.97 -14.70 10.64
C LYS A 122 3.58 -14.12 10.35
N ASP A 123 3.39 -12.82 10.62
CA ASP A 123 2.12 -12.12 10.38
C ASP A 123 2.01 -11.66 8.92
N VAL A 124 3.14 -11.46 8.24
CA VAL A 124 3.17 -11.10 6.82
C VAL A 124 3.26 -12.33 5.92
N LEU A 125 4.16 -13.27 6.21
CA LEU A 125 4.53 -14.36 5.30
C LEU A 125 4.01 -15.75 5.73
N PRO A 126 3.70 -16.65 4.76
CA PRO A 126 3.65 -16.37 3.33
C PRO A 126 2.43 -15.51 3.02
N LEU A 127 2.52 -14.79 1.90
CA LEU A 127 1.44 -13.96 1.41
C LEU A 127 0.26 -14.83 0.94
N GLY A 128 -0.95 -14.31 1.10
CA GLY A 128 -2.18 -14.91 0.58
C GLY A 128 -2.60 -14.27 -0.73
N ALA A 129 -3.14 -15.06 -1.66
CA ALA A 129 -3.77 -14.55 -2.87
C ALA A 129 -5.15 -13.96 -2.55
N ALA A 130 -5.46 -12.80 -3.14
CA ALA A 130 -6.73 -12.10 -2.97
C ALA A 130 -7.10 -11.33 -4.25
N ARG A 131 -8.24 -10.63 -4.22
CA ARG A 131 -8.62 -9.66 -5.25
C ARG A 131 -8.86 -8.29 -4.62
N PHE A 132 -8.50 -7.25 -5.36
CA PHE A 132 -8.72 -5.86 -4.99
C PHE A 132 -9.11 -5.06 -6.24
N ASP A 133 -10.29 -4.46 -6.21
CA ASP A 133 -10.97 -3.81 -7.33
C ASP A 133 -10.99 -4.67 -8.62
N GLY A 134 -11.17 -5.98 -8.43
CA GLY A 134 -11.20 -6.96 -9.51
C GLY A 134 -9.82 -7.41 -10.03
N VAL A 135 -8.72 -6.86 -9.53
CA VAL A 135 -7.34 -7.25 -9.89
C VAL A 135 -6.81 -8.26 -8.87
N GLU A 136 -6.04 -9.25 -9.33
CA GLU A 136 -5.37 -10.20 -8.44
C GLU A 136 -4.23 -9.50 -7.68
N VAL A 137 -4.20 -9.70 -6.37
CA VAL A 137 -3.20 -9.09 -5.47
C VAL A 137 -2.74 -10.10 -4.43
N LEU A 138 -1.63 -9.79 -3.78
CA LEU A 138 -1.18 -10.49 -2.59
C LEU A 138 -1.49 -9.64 -1.34
N VAL A 139 -1.81 -10.32 -0.24
CA VAL A 139 -2.02 -9.72 1.08
C VAL A 139 -1.19 -10.43 2.15
N PRO A 140 -0.87 -9.76 3.27
CA PRO A 140 -0.25 -10.40 4.43
C PRO A 140 -1.04 -11.62 4.95
N ARG A 141 -0.35 -12.60 5.54
CA ARG A 141 -1.00 -13.79 6.16
C ARG A 141 -2.07 -13.41 7.19
N ASN A 142 -1.74 -12.49 8.10
CA ASN A 142 -2.58 -12.07 9.22
C ASN A 142 -2.98 -10.60 9.05
N VAL A 143 -3.78 -10.30 8.02
CA VAL A 143 -4.19 -8.92 7.65
C VAL A 143 -4.70 -8.09 8.84
N THR A 144 -5.58 -8.65 9.66
CA THR A 144 -6.13 -7.94 10.83
C THR A 144 -5.04 -7.52 11.81
N VAL A 145 -4.04 -8.37 12.06
CA VAL A 145 -2.93 -8.05 12.98
C VAL A 145 -2.07 -6.94 12.40
N VAL A 146 -1.75 -7.01 11.11
CA VAL A 146 -0.99 -5.97 10.39
C VAL A 146 -1.73 -4.63 10.49
N LEU A 147 -3.00 -4.58 10.13
CA LEU A 147 -3.77 -3.33 10.14
C LEU A 147 -4.05 -2.80 11.56
N GLU A 148 -4.30 -3.67 12.56
CA GLU A 148 -4.46 -3.23 13.95
C GLU A 148 -3.16 -2.60 14.49
N ASN A 149 -1.99 -3.10 14.09
CA ASN A 149 -0.71 -2.51 14.48
C ASN A 149 -0.47 -1.14 13.80
N GLU A 150 -0.92 -0.95 12.56
CA GLU A 150 -0.73 0.30 11.81
C GLU A 150 -1.75 1.38 12.21
N TYR A 151 -3.03 1.03 12.24
CA TYR A 151 -4.14 1.99 12.35
C TYR A 151 -4.96 1.86 13.64
N GLY A 152 -4.69 0.83 14.45
CA GLY A 152 -5.50 0.50 15.61
C GLY A 152 -6.83 -0.16 15.24
N ARG A 153 -7.43 -0.84 16.23
CA ARG A 153 -8.72 -1.54 16.05
C ARG A 153 -9.85 -0.63 15.60
N GLU A 154 -9.83 0.66 15.98
CA GLU A 154 -10.87 1.62 15.59
C GLU A 154 -10.99 1.74 14.06
N ALA A 155 -9.87 1.74 13.33
CA ALA A 155 -9.88 1.90 11.87
C ALA A 155 -10.59 0.73 11.14
N LEU A 156 -10.67 -0.44 11.78
CA LEU A 156 -11.33 -1.63 11.24
C LEU A 156 -12.84 -1.65 11.49
N VAL A 157 -13.34 -0.78 12.36
CA VAL A 157 -14.75 -0.78 12.77
C VAL A 157 -15.44 0.57 12.62
N ARG A 158 -14.68 1.65 12.44
CA ARG A 158 -15.21 3.02 12.32
C ARG A 158 -15.90 3.20 10.96
N ARG A 159 -17.23 3.25 11.00
CA ARG A 159 -18.09 3.36 9.80
C ARG A 159 -18.33 4.79 9.31
N VAL A 160 -17.67 5.79 9.88
CA VAL A 160 -17.77 7.19 9.45
C VAL A 160 -16.38 7.80 9.42
N PHE A 161 -15.90 8.15 8.23
CA PHE A 161 -14.56 8.67 8.03
C PHE A 161 -14.52 9.59 6.80
N ARG A 162 -13.77 10.69 6.89
CA ARG A 162 -13.57 11.66 5.78
C ARG A 162 -14.84 12.13 5.05
N GLY A 163 -15.99 12.20 5.73
CA GLY A 163 -17.27 12.62 5.13
C GLY A 163 -18.02 11.49 4.42
N PHE A 164 -17.60 10.24 4.59
CA PHE A 164 -18.26 9.05 4.06
C PHE A 164 -18.77 8.17 5.19
N ARG A 165 -19.80 7.37 4.88
CA ARG A 165 -20.36 6.34 5.75
C ARG A 165 -20.25 4.97 5.09
N PHE A 166 -19.87 3.96 5.86
CA PHE A 166 -19.94 2.57 5.42
C PHE A 166 -21.35 2.01 5.63
N HIS A 167 -21.94 1.50 4.55
CA HIS A 167 -23.24 0.84 4.52
C HIS A 167 -23.04 -0.67 4.50
N GLU A 168 -23.32 -1.34 5.62
CA GLU A 168 -23.04 -2.79 5.75
C GLU A 168 -23.84 -3.65 4.78
N ASP A 169 -25.09 -3.28 4.51
CA ASP A 169 -25.98 -4.02 3.62
C ASP A 169 -25.45 -4.03 2.17
N LEU A 170 -24.80 -2.94 1.76
CA LEU A 170 -24.20 -2.78 0.43
C LEU A 170 -22.73 -3.18 0.41
N ARG A 171 -22.08 -3.21 1.58
CA ARG A 171 -20.62 -3.26 1.75
C ARG A 171 -19.91 -2.15 0.98
N GLU A 172 -20.45 -0.93 1.05
CA GLU A 172 -19.91 0.21 0.30
C GLU A 172 -19.77 1.48 1.16
N TRP A 173 -18.82 2.32 0.76
CA TRP A 173 -18.62 3.64 1.32
C TRP A 173 -19.32 4.69 0.46
N GLU A 174 -20.26 5.42 1.04
CA GLU A 174 -21.02 6.47 0.35
C GLU A 174 -20.77 7.83 0.99
N ALA A 175 -20.74 8.87 0.16
CA ALA A 175 -20.59 10.24 0.64
C ALA A 175 -21.81 10.62 1.50
N ILE A 176 -21.57 11.21 2.66
CA ILE A 176 -22.63 11.76 3.50
C ILE A 176 -23.07 13.07 2.85
N THR A 177 -24.14 13.01 2.06
CA THR A 177 -24.80 14.21 1.56
C THR A 177 -25.53 14.88 2.72
N SER A 178 -25.22 16.15 3.00
CA SER A 178 -26.11 16.94 3.82
C SER A 178 -27.37 17.21 3.02
N ASP A 179 -28.52 16.76 3.52
CA ASP A 179 -29.79 17.29 3.04
C ASP A 179 -29.80 18.80 3.35
N MET A 180 -29.49 19.62 2.35
CA MET A 180 -29.81 21.06 2.38
C MET A 180 -31.32 21.27 2.20
N THR A 181 -32.11 20.57 3.01
CA THR A 181 -33.55 20.79 3.19
C THR A 181 -33.87 20.95 4.67
N SER A 182 -33.25 21.94 5.30
CA SER A 182 -33.83 22.55 6.49
C SER A 182 -33.75 24.07 6.37
N ARG A 183 -34.93 24.62 6.05
CA ARG A 183 -35.47 25.98 6.21
C ARG A 183 -34.55 27.08 6.74
#